data_AF-A0A523SBC0-F1
#
_entry.id   AF-A0A523SBC0-F1
#
_cell.length_a   1.000
_cell.length_b   1.000
_cell.length_c   1.000
_cell.angle_alpha   90.00
_cell.angle_beta   90.00
_cell.angle_gamma   90.00
#
_symmetry.space_group_name_H-M   'P 1'
#
loop_
_entity.id
_entity.type
_entity.pdbx_description
1 polymer ?
#
loop_
_entity_poly.entity_id
_entity_poly.type
_entity_poly.pdbx_seq_one_letter_code
_entity_poly.pdbx_strand_id
1 'polypeptide(L)'
;EHLILAYPGWECDALAVPYDREAIATACVEALERAKAYGMKTLVDATPIDLGRDVELDRMVSERTGINIICATGLYMEAMGKHSYLSFRSQFGDTTTEIYETFMKEITQGIGDTGVKAGVIKVATGQGELSPYEERILRAAAMAQKETGIPIITHTEGGTMGPEQAALLISEGAAPERIVIGHIGGNANLQYHTSILEQGAYIAFDRLGLEFLFPDNLRKACIIGLVGIGYADRIMLSHDYCGDHSVCWLGRPVELPDFAKPLFANWSYAHVFKNIIPALKEAGVSDDKIDTMMVQNPRRLFSGE
;
A
#
# COMPACT_ATOMS: atom_id res chain seq x y z
N GLU A 1 2.90 1.13 3.18
CA GLU A 1 3.95 0.63 4.10
C GLU A 1 3.54 -0.74 4.58
N HIS A 2 4.46 -1.50 5.15
CA HIS A 2 4.20 -2.81 5.74
C HIS A 2 4.97 -2.90 7.07
N LEU A 3 4.39 -3.44 8.15
CA LEU A 3 5.18 -3.80 9.34
C LEU A 3 5.73 -5.22 9.25
N ILE A 4 5.01 -6.07 8.52
CA ILE A 4 5.37 -7.45 8.26
C ILE A 4 4.94 -7.84 6.85
N LEU A 5 5.71 -8.74 6.24
CA LEU A 5 5.41 -9.32 4.94
C LEU A 5 5.71 -10.81 4.95
N ALA A 6 4.83 -11.60 4.35
CA ALA A 6 5.05 -13.01 4.08
C ALA A 6 4.32 -13.39 2.79
N TYR A 7 4.81 -14.38 2.04
CA TYR A 7 4.09 -14.91 0.89
C TYR A 7 3.40 -16.24 1.25
N PRO A 8 2.22 -16.54 0.68
CA PRO A 8 1.54 -17.81 0.94
C PRO A 8 2.48 -19.01 0.79
N GLY A 9 2.53 -19.86 1.82
CA GLY A 9 3.39 -21.04 1.86
C GLY A 9 4.70 -20.85 2.63
N TRP A 10 5.03 -19.65 3.10
CA TRP A 10 6.17 -19.42 3.99
C TRP A 10 6.11 -20.31 5.25
N GLU A 11 4.91 -20.54 5.77
CA GLU A 11 4.64 -21.35 6.96
C GLU A 11 4.91 -22.85 6.74
N CYS A 12 5.01 -23.28 5.48
CA CYS A 12 5.33 -24.65 5.09
C CYS A 12 6.84 -24.87 4.88
N ASP A 13 7.66 -23.82 4.88
CA ASP A 13 9.11 -23.96 4.78
C ASP A 13 9.70 -24.35 6.14
N ALA A 14 10.10 -25.61 6.27
CA ALA A 14 10.68 -26.15 7.51
C ALA A 14 11.99 -25.47 7.95
N LEU A 15 12.61 -24.65 7.08
CA LEU A 15 13.80 -23.86 7.39
C LEU A 15 13.52 -22.35 7.49
N ALA A 16 12.25 -21.93 7.47
CA ALA A 16 11.89 -20.54 7.74
C ALA A 16 12.31 -20.15 9.16
N VAL A 17 12.69 -18.88 9.32
CA VAL A 17 12.93 -18.32 10.65
C VAL A 17 11.62 -18.38 11.44
N PRO A 18 11.63 -18.90 12.69
CA PRO A 18 10.43 -18.95 13.51
C PRO A 18 9.84 -17.55 13.69
N TYR A 19 8.51 -17.46 13.53
CA TYR A 19 7.78 -16.22 13.75
C TYR A 19 7.91 -15.76 15.22
N ASP A 20 8.44 -14.56 15.41
CA ASP A 20 8.57 -13.91 16.72
C ASP A 20 8.01 -12.49 16.65
N ARG A 21 6.75 -12.34 17.10
CA ARG A 21 6.05 -11.07 17.12
C ARG A 21 6.78 -9.98 17.91
N GLU A 22 7.42 -10.33 19.02
CA GLU A 22 8.07 -9.37 19.90
C GLU A 22 9.35 -8.82 19.27
N ALA A 23 10.13 -9.70 18.61
CA ALA A 23 11.30 -9.30 17.85
C ALA A 23 10.92 -8.39 16.66
N ILE A 24 9.87 -8.75 15.92
CA ILE A 24 9.36 -7.94 14.80
C ILE A 24 8.86 -6.58 15.31
N ALA A 25 8.07 -6.55 16.38
CA ALA A 25 7.59 -5.30 16.98
C ALA A 25 8.75 -4.38 17.37
N THR A 26 9.81 -4.93 17.96
CA THR A 26 11.01 -4.17 18.33
C THR A 26 11.69 -3.56 17.10
N ALA A 27 11.91 -4.36 16.05
CA ALA A 27 12.51 -3.88 14.80
C ALA A 27 11.64 -2.78 14.12
N CYS A 28 10.32 -2.97 14.08
CA CYS A 28 9.39 -1.98 13.55
C CYS A 28 9.43 -0.67 14.35
N VAL A 29 9.41 -0.73 15.69
CA VAL A 29 9.50 0.44 16.57
C VAL A 29 10.79 1.23 16.30
N GLU A 30 11.94 0.56 16.27
CA GLU A 30 13.23 1.21 15.98
C GLU A 30 13.26 1.86 14.59
N ALA A 31 12.64 1.23 13.59
CA ALA A 31 12.54 1.79 12.25
C ALA A 31 11.63 3.02 12.19
N LEU A 32 10.49 2.98 12.88
CA LEU A 32 9.49 4.04 12.85
C LEU A 32 9.88 5.26 13.68
N GLU A 33 10.61 5.10 14.79
CA GLU A 33 11.11 6.22 15.59
C GLU A 33 11.98 7.18 14.76
N ARG A 34 12.70 6.67 13.76
CA ARG A 34 13.46 7.51 12.79
C ARG A 34 12.55 8.40 11.95
N ALA A 35 11.39 7.90 11.51
CA ALA A 35 10.43 8.67 10.72
C ALA A 35 9.58 9.59 11.61
N LYS A 36 9.27 9.16 12.83
CA LYS A 36 8.59 9.97 13.85
C LYS A 36 9.36 11.24 14.21
N ALA A 37 10.69 11.20 14.18
CA ALA A 37 11.54 12.38 14.35
C ALA A 37 11.30 13.47 13.27
N TYR A 38 10.75 13.11 12.10
CA TYR A 38 10.31 14.05 11.05
C TYR A 38 8.85 14.50 11.20
N GLY A 39 8.17 14.10 12.27
CA GLY A 39 6.78 14.47 12.55
C GLY A 39 5.74 13.51 11.96
N MET A 40 6.13 12.32 11.52
CA MET A 40 5.17 11.30 11.08
C MET A 40 4.26 10.88 12.24
N LYS A 41 2.93 10.94 12.02
CA LYS A 41 1.92 10.63 13.05
C LYS A 41 1.05 9.42 12.73
N THR A 42 0.98 9.03 11.47
CA THR A 42 0.11 7.95 11.01
C THR A 42 0.82 7.15 9.95
N LEU A 43 0.68 5.83 10.02
CA LEU A 43 1.12 4.87 9.02
C LEU A 43 -0.07 4.05 8.56
N VAL A 44 -0.19 3.84 7.25
CA VAL A 44 -1.13 2.88 6.68
C VAL A 44 -0.34 1.61 6.36
N ASP A 45 -0.60 0.56 7.14
CA ASP A 45 -0.10 -0.78 6.85
C ASP A 45 -0.98 -1.40 5.77
N ALA A 46 -0.39 -1.57 4.59
CA ALA A 46 -1.02 -2.06 3.39
C ALA A 46 -0.87 -3.58 3.23
N THR A 47 -0.47 -4.33 4.26
CA THR A 47 -0.36 -5.79 4.21
C THR A 47 -1.77 -6.42 4.12
N PRO A 48 -2.16 -7.00 2.96
CA PRO A 48 -3.46 -7.67 2.81
C PRO A 48 -3.52 -9.00 3.56
N ILE A 49 -4.71 -9.62 3.59
CA ILE A 49 -5.01 -10.85 4.33
C ILE A 49 -4.00 -11.97 3.99
N ASP A 50 -3.57 -12.04 2.74
CA ASP A 50 -2.76 -13.13 2.19
C ASP A 50 -1.27 -12.83 2.10
N LEU A 51 -0.80 -11.71 2.68
CA LEU A 51 0.63 -11.38 2.76
C LEU A 51 1.19 -11.36 4.19
N GLY A 52 0.64 -12.17 5.09
CA GLY A 52 1.17 -12.34 6.45
C GLY A 52 0.73 -11.27 7.45
N ARG A 53 -0.36 -10.54 7.17
CA ARG A 53 -0.91 -9.49 8.04
C ARG A 53 -1.06 -9.94 9.49
N ASP A 54 -0.61 -9.10 10.42
CA ASP A 54 -0.76 -9.29 11.86
C ASP A 54 -1.24 -8.01 12.56
N VAL A 55 -2.54 -7.93 12.87
CA VAL A 55 -3.12 -6.74 13.49
C VAL A 55 -2.83 -6.60 14.99
N GLU A 56 -2.36 -7.67 15.64
CA GLU A 56 -1.88 -7.58 17.01
C GLU A 56 -0.49 -6.95 17.05
N LEU A 57 0.37 -7.29 16.08
CA LEU A 57 1.63 -6.59 15.84
C LEU A 57 1.38 -5.10 15.58
N ASP A 58 0.43 -4.76 14.70
CA ASP A 58 0.05 -3.36 14.43
C ASP A 58 -0.31 -2.62 15.72
N ARG A 59 -1.13 -3.23 16.57
CA ARG A 59 -1.52 -2.67 17.88
C ARG A 59 -0.29 -2.47 18.78
N MET A 60 0.57 -3.48 18.91
CA MET A 60 1.77 -3.41 19.74
C MET A 60 2.71 -2.28 19.29
N VAL A 61 2.95 -2.15 17.99
CA VAL A 61 3.82 -1.11 17.43
C VAL A 61 3.19 0.27 17.61
N SER A 62 1.88 0.41 17.37
CA SER A 62 1.12 1.65 17.60
C SER A 62 1.23 2.11 19.06
N GLU A 63 0.98 1.22 20.03
CA GLU A 63 1.05 1.55 21.46
C GLU A 63 2.47 1.95 21.92
N ARG A 64 3.51 1.29 21.39
CA ARG A 64 4.91 1.58 21.75
C ARG A 64 5.43 2.87 21.12
N THR A 65 5.05 3.15 19.89
CA THR A 65 5.51 4.34 19.15
C THR A 65 4.63 5.57 19.36
N GLY A 66 3.34 5.39 19.69
CA GLY A 66 2.33 6.45 19.65
C GLY A 66 1.98 6.93 18.24
N ILE A 67 2.39 6.21 17.19
CA ILE A 67 1.99 6.46 15.81
C ILE A 67 0.67 5.74 15.56
N ASN A 68 -0.29 6.40 14.93
CA ASN A 68 -1.53 5.75 14.53
C ASN A 68 -1.24 4.74 13.41
N ILE A 69 -1.66 3.49 13.56
CA ILE A 69 -1.52 2.47 12.52
C ILE A 69 -2.90 2.10 12.00
N ILE A 70 -3.11 2.30 10.69
CA ILE A 70 -4.32 1.92 9.97
C ILE A 70 -4.00 0.63 9.22
N CYS A 71 -4.62 -0.48 9.63
CA CYS A 71 -4.42 -1.79 8.99
C CYS A 71 -5.41 -2.02 7.84
N ALA A 72 -5.00 -2.88 6.90
CA ALA A 72 -5.79 -3.25 5.74
C ALA A 72 -6.62 -4.54 5.94
N THR A 73 -7.80 -4.58 5.31
CA THR A 73 -8.36 -5.82 4.75
C THR A 73 -7.99 -5.86 3.27
N GLY A 74 -8.11 -6.99 2.60
CA GLY A 74 -7.78 -7.07 1.18
C GLY A 74 -7.11 -8.35 0.74
N LEU A 75 -6.86 -8.46 -0.56
CA LEU A 75 -6.19 -9.59 -1.19
C LEU A 75 -5.18 -9.11 -2.24
N TYR A 76 -4.09 -9.86 -2.36
CA TYR A 76 -3.03 -9.57 -3.31
C TYR A 76 -3.27 -10.19 -4.70
N MET A 77 -2.35 -9.90 -5.62
CA MET A 77 -2.47 -10.27 -7.05
C MET A 77 -2.41 -11.79 -7.26
N GLU A 78 -2.93 -12.26 -8.39
CA GLU A 78 -3.10 -13.70 -8.66
C GLU A 78 -1.80 -14.50 -8.48
N ALA A 79 -0.70 -13.98 -9.01
CA ALA A 79 0.58 -14.67 -9.07
C ALA A 79 1.24 -14.91 -7.69
N MET A 80 0.87 -14.12 -6.67
CA MET A 80 1.57 -14.09 -5.38
C MET A 80 0.64 -14.10 -4.16
N GLY A 81 -0.68 -14.07 -4.37
CA GLY A 81 -1.69 -14.07 -3.33
C GLY A 81 -2.35 -15.44 -3.12
N LYS A 82 -3.51 -15.43 -2.47
CA LYS A 82 -4.27 -16.64 -2.09
C LYS A 82 -5.06 -17.28 -3.24
N HIS A 83 -4.58 -17.16 -4.48
CA HIS A 83 -5.30 -17.59 -5.68
C HIS A 83 -5.76 -19.05 -5.58
N SER A 84 -4.89 -19.98 -5.18
CA SER A 84 -5.22 -21.41 -5.14
C SER A 84 -6.43 -21.73 -4.26
N TYR A 85 -6.56 -21.07 -3.10
CA TYR A 85 -7.70 -21.27 -2.21
C TYR A 85 -9.00 -20.74 -2.82
N LEU A 86 -8.98 -19.52 -3.37
CA LEU A 86 -10.18 -18.90 -3.94
C LEU A 86 -10.60 -19.58 -5.24
N SER A 87 -9.65 -20.06 -6.04
CA SER A 87 -9.95 -20.90 -7.21
C SER A 87 -10.63 -22.21 -6.81
N PHE A 88 -10.19 -22.87 -5.73
CA PHE A 88 -10.90 -24.03 -5.20
C PHE A 88 -12.30 -23.66 -4.69
N ARG A 89 -12.44 -22.57 -3.91
CA ARG A 89 -13.74 -22.07 -3.41
C ARG A 89 -14.75 -21.76 -4.52
N SER A 90 -14.29 -21.25 -5.65
CA SER A 90 -15.15 -20.92 -6.79
C SER A 90 -15.91 -22.10 -7.40
N GLN A 91 -15.53 -23.33 -7.06
CA GLN A 91 -16.28 -24.53 -7.44
C GLN A 91 -17.55 -24.73 -6.59
N PHE A 92 -17.69 -24.00 -5.48
CA PHE A 92 -18.75 -24.19 -4.49
C PHE A 92 -19.64 -22.96 -4.28
N GLY A 93 -19.34 -21.82 -4.89
CA GLY A 93 -20.08 -20.58 -4.66
C GLY A 93 -19.55 -19.39 -5.45
N ASP A 94 -20.25 -18.26 -5.32
CA ASP A 94 -19.78 -16.98 -5.84
C ASP A 94 -18.70 -16.41 -4.93
N THR A 95 -17.45 -16.52 -5.37
CA THR A 95 -16.31 -16.02 -4.61
C THR A 95 -16.27 -14.49 -4.52
N THR A 96 -16.95 -13.76 -5.42
CA THR A 96 -17.04 -12.30 -5.31
C THR A 96 -17.79 -11.92 -4.04
N THR A 97 -18.94 -12.55 -3.81
CA THR A 97 -19.74 -12.38 -2.59
C THR A 97 -18.97 -12.84 -1.35
N GLU A 98 -18.28 -13.99 -1.39
CA GLU A 98 -17.46 -14.46 -0.24
C GLU A 98 -16.34 -13.48 0.14
N ILE A 99 -15.68 -12.87 -0.86
CA ILE A 99 -14.64 -11.86 -0.65
C ILE A 99 -15.26 -10.59 -0.04
N TYR A 100 -16.39 -10.12 -0.60
CA TYR A 100 -17.11 -8.97 -0.07
C TYR A 100 -17.55 -9.19 1.38
N GLU A 101 -18.13 -10.33 1.71
CA GLU A 101 -18.54 -10.68 3.08
C GLU A 101 -17.35 -10.70 4.05
N THR A 102 -16.19 -11.19 3.58
CA THR A 102 -14.94 -11.15 4.36
C THR A 102 -14.51 -9.72 4.65
N PHE A 103 -14.47 -8.85 3.63
CA PHE A 103 -14.13 -7.43 3.81
C PHE A 103 -15.11 -6.76 4.76
N MET A 104 -16.42 -6.94 4.56
CA MET A 104 -17.45 -6.34 5.41
C MET A 104 -17.34 -6.80 6.86
N LYS A 105 -17.03 -8.08 7.12
CA LYS A 105 -16.77 -8.57 8.47
C LYS A 105 -15.58 -7.84 9.10
N GLU A 106 -14.45 -7.76 8.42
CA GLU A 106 -13.23 -7.12 8.96
C GLU A 106 -13.38 -5.61 9.16
N ILE A 107 -14.17 -4.95 8.31
CA ILE A 107 -14.47 -3.51 8.40
C ILE A 107 -15.44 -3.21 9.53
N THR A 108 -16.52 -3.99 9.67
CA THR A 108 -17.64 -3.62 10.55
C THR A 108 -17.57 -4.29 11.92
N GLN A 109 -17.01 -5.49 12.02
CA GLN A 109 -17.01 -6.33 13.23
C GLN A 109 -15.60 -6.50 13.78
N GLY A 110 -14.62 -6.73 12.91
CA GLY A 110 -13.20 -6.84 13.26
C GLY A 110 -12.51 -8.05 12.61
N ILE A 111 -11.19 -8.06 12.70
CA ILE A 111 -10.28 -9.04 12.12
C ILE A 111 -10.06 -10.18 13.10
N GLY A 112 -10.44 -11.40 12.69
CA GLY A 112 -10.46 -12.57 13.59
C GLY A 112 -11.28 -12.28 14.84
N ASP A 113 -10.72 -12.58 16.01
CA ASP A 113 -11.33 -12.31 17.32
C ASP A 113 -10.66 -11.12 18.05
N THR A 114 -9.88 -10.31 17.32
CA THR A 114 -9.01 -9.27 17.93
C THR A 114 -9.74 -7.98 18.30
N GLY A 115 -10.94 -7.76 17.74
CA GLY A 115 -11.68 -6.51 17.81
C GLY A 115 -11.07 -5.34 17.00
N VAL A 116 -9.89 -5.52 16.38
CA VAL A 116 -9.30 -4.51 15.46
C VAL A 116 -10.10 -4.52 14.16
N LYS A 117 -10.49 -3.34 13.68
CA LYS A 117 -11.19 -3.19 12.39
C LYS A 117 -10.22 -2.67 11.32
N ALA A 118 -10.39 -3.15 10.09
CA ALA A 118 -9.68 -2.61 8.95
C ALA A 118 -10.10 -1.15 8.69
N GLY A 119 -9.14 -0.28 8.41
CA GLY A 119 -9.41 1.12 8.06
C GLY A 119 -9.19 1.43 6.58
N VAL A 120 -8.77 0.43 5.78
CA VAL A 120 -8.57 0.53 4.34
C VAL A 120 -8.76 -0.85 3.68
N ILE A 121 -9.18 -0.87 2.41
CA ILE A 121 -9.15 -2.07 1.57
C ILE A 121 -7.91 -2.01 0.66
N LYS A 122 -7.09 -3.06 0.65
CA LYS A 122 -5.96 -3.26 -0.26
C LYS A 122 -6.34 -4.25 -1.36
N VAL A 123 -6.19 -3.85 -2.62
CA VAL A 123 -6.36 -4.74 -3.78
C VAL A 123 -5.16 -4.65 -4.70
N ALA A 124 -5.01 -5.60 -5.62
CA ALA A 124 -3.85 -5.68 -6.50
C ALA A 124 -4.22 -6.24 -7.87
N THR A 125 -3.47 -5.83 -8.89
CA THR A 125 -3.46 -6.50 -10.20
C THR A 125 -2.04 -6.86 -10.62
N GLY A 126 -1.93 -7.90 -11.44
CA GLY A 126 -0.70 -8.33 -12.08
C GLY A 126 -0.20 -7.36 -13.13
N GLN A 127 0.88 -7.76 -13.82
CA GLN A 127 1.59 -6.91 -14.77
C GLN A 127 0.90 -6.93 -16.14
N GLY A 128 0.39 -5.77 -16.56
CA GLY A 128 -0.14 -5.58 -17.91
C GLY A 128 -1.44 -6.31 -18.22
N GLU A 129 -2.02 -7.01 -17.25
CA GLU A 129 -3.30 -7.69 -17.38
C GLU A 129 -4.11 -7.59 -16.09
N LEU A 130 -5.43 -7.59 -16.24
CA LEU A 130 -6.40 -7.75 -15.16
C LEU A 130 -7.00 -9.14 -15.32
N SER A 131 -6.71 -10.03 -14.39
CA SER A 131 -7.22 -11.39 -14.48
C SER A 131 -8.65 -11.52 -13.93
N PRO A 132 -9.38 -12.62 -14.25
CA PRO A 132 -10.69 -12.89 -13.63
C PRO A 132 -10.63 -13.08 -12.10
N TYR A 133 -9.49 -13.46 -11.54
CA TYR A 133 -9.29 -13.50 -10.10
C TYR A 133 -9.25 -12.09 -9.51
N GLU A 134 -8.46 -11.21 -10.12
CA GLU A 134 -8.25 -9.84 -9.68
C GLU A 134 -9.50 -8.99 -9.89
N GLU A 135 -10.22 -9.19 -11.00
CA GLU A 135 -11.49 -8.51 -11.28
C GLU A 135 -12.52 -8.77 -10.18
N ARG A 136 -12.66 -10.02 -9.71
CA ARG A 136 -13.56 -10.37 -8.59
C ARG A 136 -13.18 -9.64 -7.30
N ILE A 137 -11.89 -9.53 -7.01
CA ILE A 137 -11.40 -8.80 -5.83
C ILE A 137 -11.72 -7.30 -5.94
N LEU A 138 -11.46 -6.69 -7.10
CA LEU A 138 -11.75 -5.27 -7.33
C LEU A 138 -13.25 -4.98 -7.21
N ARG A 139 -14.12 -5.84 -7.78
CA ARG A 139 -15.58 -5.72 -7.65
C ARG A 139 -16.02 -5.80 -6.20
N ALA A 140 -15.53 -6.78 -5.44
CA ALA A 140 -15.84 -6.92 -4.02
C ALA A 140 -15.38 -5.70 -3.19
N ALA A 141 -14.21 -5.14 -3.50
CA ALA A 141 -13.71 -3.92 -2.87
C ALA A 141 -14.59 -2.71 -3.19
N ALA A 142 -15.01 -2.54 -4.44
CA ALA A 142 -15.92 -1.47 -4.85
C ALA A 142 -17.28 -1.57 -4.15
N MET A 143 -17.84 -2.78 -4.04
CA MET A 143 -19.09 -3.03 -3.30
C MET A 143 -18.97 -2.62 -1.83
N ALA A 144 -17.90 -3.05 -1.15
CA ALA A 144 -17.66 -2.71 0.26
C ALA A 144 -17.42 -1.20 0.46
N GLN A 145 -16.67 -0.55 -0.44
CA GLN A 145 -16.43 0.89 -0.40
C GLN A 145 -17.71 1.70 -0.60
N LYS A 146 -18.55 1.29 -1.55
CA LYS A 146 -19.83 1.94 -1.83
C LYS A 146 -20.78 1.92 -0.62
N GLU A 147 -20.76 0.86 0.17
CA GLU A 147 -21.63 0.72 1.34
C GLU A 147 -21.08 1.44 2.59
N THR A 148 -19.75 1.45 2.76
CA THR A 148 -19.12 1.89 4.01
C THR A 148 -18.38 3.22 3.92
N GLY A 149 -18.05 3.68 2.70
CA GLY A 149 -17.18 4.82 2.44
C GLY A 149 -15.71 4.59 2.79
N ILE A 150 -15.31 3.34 3.11
CA ILE A 150 -13.92 3.02 3.45
C ILE A 150 -12.97 3.27 2.27
N PRO A 151 -11.75 3.77 2.45
CA PRO A 151 -10.83 3.96 1.33
C PRO A 151 -10.37 2.65 0.69
N ILE A 152 -10.09 2.69 -0.61
CA ILE A 152 -9.40 1.63 -1.36
C ILE A 152 -8.01 2.13 -1.73
N ILE A 153 -6.98 1.34 -1.42
CA ILE A 153 -5.62 1.53 -1.93
C ILE A 153 -5.27 0.34 -2.81
N THR A 154 -4.59 0.57 -3.93
CA THR A 154 -4.29 -0.50 -4.88
C THR A 154 -2.80 -0.80 -4.99
N HIS A 155 -2.46 -1.94 -5.58
CA HIS A 155 -1.14 -2.30 -6.07
C HIS A 155 -1.22 -2.39 -7.59
N THR A 156 -0.29 -1.74 -8.28
CA THR A 156 -0.06 -1.95 -9.71
C THR A 156 1.29 -2.63 -9.92
N GLU A 157 1.31 -3.78 -10.58
CA GLU A 157 2.58 -4.42 -10.91
C GLU A 157 3.25 -3.69 -12.09
N GLY A 158 4.53 -3.33 -11.92
CA GLY A 158 5.30 -2.60 -12.92
C GLY A 158 4.76 -1.21 -13.31
N GLY A 159 3.86 -0.61 -12.52
CA GLY A 159 3.22 0.67 -12.88
C GLY A 159 2.29 0.56 -14.09
N THR A 160 1.57 -0.55 -14.19
CA THR A 160 0.60 -0.85 -15.26
C THR A 160 -0.82 -0.99 -14.71
N MET A 161 -1.84 -1.03 -15.57
CA MET A 161 -3.25 -1.27 -15.20
C MET A 161 -3.93 -0.21 -14.31
N GLY A 162 -3.27 0.90 -13.97
CA GLY A 162 -3.82 1.94 -13.10
C GLY A 162 -5.12 2.58 -13.63
N PRO A 163 -5.17 3.03 -14.90
CA PRO A 163 -6.40 3.56 -15.49
C PRO A 163 -7.55 2.54 -15.50
N GLU A 164 -7.24 1.27 -15.74
CA GLU A 164 -8.18 0.16 -15.79
C GLU A 164 -8.71 -0.19 -14.39
N GLN A 165 -7.84 -0.21 -13.37
CA GLN A 165 -8.26 -0.37 -11.97
C GLN A 165 -9.22 0.73 -11.55
N ALA A 166 -8.87 2.00 -11.84
CA ALA A 166 -9.73 3.15 -11.53
C ALA A 166 -11.08 3.04 -12.24
N ALA A 167 -11.06 2.76 -13.54
CA ALA A 167 -12.27 2.66 -14.35
C ALA A 167 -13.20 1.53 -13.84
N LEU A 168 -12.65 0.37 -13.53
CA LEU A 168 -13.43 -0.75 -12.99
C LEU A 168 -14.07 -0.39 -11.65
N LEU A 169 -13.28 0.06 -10.68
CA LEU A 169 -13.78 0.42 -9.35
C LEU A 169 -14.90 1.47 -9.44
N ILE A 170 -14.69 2.53 -10.23
CA ILE A 170 -15.67 3.60 -10.43
C ILE A 170 -16.92 3.08 -11.13
N SER A 171 -16.79 2.20 -12.14
CA SER A 171 -17.93 1.61 -12.84
C SER A 171 -18.82 0.74 -11.94
N GLU A 172 -18.23 0.12 -10.91
CA GLU A 172 -18.95 -0.65 -9.88
C GLU A 172 -19.58 0.26 -8.80
N GLY A 173 -19.38 1.58 -8.90
CA GLY A 173 -19.98 2.59 -8.05
C GLY A 173 -19.14 2.99 -6.83
N ALA A 174 -17.84 2.66 -6.83
CA ALA A 174 -16.90 3.17 -5.85
C ALA A 174 -16.67 4.68 -6.06
N ALA A 175 -16.62 5.46 -4.99
CA ALA A 175 -16.35 6.89 -5.03
C ALA A 175 -14.88 7.15 -5.41
N PRO A 176 -14.59 7.89 -6.51
CA PRO A 176 -13.23 8.12 -6.98
C PRO A 176 -12.34 8.83 -5.96
N GLU A 177 -12.89 9.78 -5.20
CA GLU A 177 -12.21 10.50 -4.12
C GLU A 177 -11.85 9.63 -2.91
N ARG A 178 -12.20 8.34 -2.92
CA ARG A 178 -11.82 7.33 -1.92
C ARG A 178 -10.91 6.24 -2.47
N ILE A 179 -10.38 6.42 -3.68
CA ILE A 179 -9.49 5.46 -4.35
C ILE A 179 -8.09 6.05 -4.48
N VAL A 180 -7.08 5.27 -4.11
CA VAL A 180 -5.67 5.56 -4.37
C VAL A 180 -5.08 4.47 -5.25
N ILE A 181 -4.67 4.83 -6.47
CA ILE A 181 -3.95 3.91 -7.35
C ILE A 181 -2.47 3.91 -6.96
N GLY A 182 -2.00 2.78 -6.41
CA GLY A 182 -0.64 2.63 -5.89
C GLY A 182 0.39 2.23 -6.95
N HIS A 183 1.67 2.34 -6.61
CA HIS A 183 2.84 1.95 -7.41
C HIS A 183 2.96 2.56 -8.81
N ILE A 184 2.22 3.63 -9.08
CA ILE A 184 2.28 4.41 -10.33
C ILE A 184 3.66 5.01 -10.60
N GLY A 185 4.51 5.11 -9.55
CA GLY A 185 5.91 5.51 -9.66
C GLY A 185 6.82 4.48 -10.34
N GLY A 186 6.29 3.33 -10.76
CA GLY A 186 6.95 2.42 -11.70
C GLY A 186 6.85 2.85 -13.17
N ASN A 187 6.15 3.96 -13.45
CA ASN A 187 5.92 4.49 -14.79
C ASN A 187 6.31 5.98 -14.85
N ALA A 188 7.03 6.40 -15.89
CA ALA A 188 7.43 7.80 -16.09
C ALA A 188 6.58 8.55 -17.13
N ASN A 189 5.49 7.96 -17.61
CA ASN A 189 4.59 8.58 -18.56
C ASN A 189 3.54 9.45 -17.86
N LEU A 190 3.65 10.77 -17.97
CA LEU A 190 2.69 11.69 -17.37
C LEU A 190 1.26 11.46 -17.90
N GLN A 191 1.09 11.08 -19.17
CA GLN A 191 -0.25 10.82 -19.73
C GLN A 191 -0.93 9.62 -19.07
N TYR A 192 -0.15 8.64 -18.62
CA TYR A 192 -0.65 7.51 -17.85
C TYR A 192 -1.09 7.94 -16.44
N HIS A 193 -0.36 8.85 -15.80
CA HIS A 193 -0.76 9.40 -14.51
C HIS A 193 -2.01 10.27 -14.63
N THR A 194 -2.07 11.16 -15.64
CA THR A 194 -3.21 12.06 -15.83
C THR A 194 -4.48 11.30 -16.22
N SER A 195 -4.39 10.21 -16.97
CA SER A 195 -5.59 9.41 -17.29
C SER A 195 -6.22 8.72 -16.07
N ILE A 196 -5.48 8.53 -14.97
CA ILE A 196 -6.03 8.09 -13.69
C ILE A 196 -6.64 9.29 -12.94
N LEU A 197 -5.90 10.39 -12.88
CA LEU A 197 -6.30 11.61 -12.17
C LEU A 197 -7.57 12.24 -12.73
N GLU A 198 -7.75 12.20 -14.05
CA GLU A 198 -8.94 12.69 -14.76
C GLU A 198 -10.21 11.89 -14.39
N GLN A 199 -10.07 10.66 -13.86
CA GLN A 199 -11.17 9.87 -13.32
C GLN A 199 -11.52 10.25 -11.88
N GLY A 200 -10.76 11.17 -11.25
CA GLY A 200 -11.01 11.70 -9.91
C GLY A 200 -10.27 10.98 -8.78
N ALA A 201 -9.61 9.85 -9.08
CA ALA A 201 -8.84 9.07 -8.11
C ALA A 201 -7.53 9.75 -7.70
N TYR A 202 -7.00 9.36 -6.54
CA TYR A 202 -5.64 9.68 -6.13
C TYR A 202 -4.64 8.73 -6.79
N ILE A 203 -3.39 9.19 -6.91
CA ILE A 203 -2.24 8.36 -7.29
C ILE A 203 -1.19 8.41 -6.20
N ALA A 204 -0.46 7.31 -5.98
CA ALA A 204 0.60 7.27 -4.97
C ALA A 204 1.97 6.95 -5.59
N PHE A 205 2.91 7.89 -5.44
CA PHE A 205 4.33 7.60 -5.57
C PHE A 205 4.81 6.99 -4.26
N ASP A 206 4.49 5.72 -4.08
CA ASP A 206 4.60 5.00 -2.81
C ASP A 206 5.78 4.05 -2.75
N ARG A 207 6.69 4.05 -3.72
CA ARG A 207 7.91 3.21 -3.75
C ARG A 207 9.20 4.03 -3.71
N LEU A 208 9.17 5.25 -3.16
CA LEU A 208 10.34 6.13 -3.12
C LEU A 208 11.46 5.50 -2.28
N GLY A 209 12.67 5.49 -2.81
CA GLY A 209 13.83 4.79 -2.25
C GLY A 209 14.07 3.39 -2.82
N LEU A 210 13.12 2.80 -3.55
CA LEU A 210 13.29 1.53 -4.28
C LEU A 210 13.94 1.75 -5.66
N GLU A 211 15.24 2.07 -5.64
CA GLU A 211 16.01 2.42 -6.85
C GLU A 211 16.18 1.24 -7.83
N PHE A 212 16.14 0.00 -7.34
CA PHE A 212 16.26 -1.18 -8.21
C PHE A 212 15.02 -1.44 -9.08
N LEU A 213 13.84 -0.96 -8.65
CA LEU A 213 12.60 -1.08 -9.43
C LEU A 213 12.47 0.05 -10.43
N PHE A 214 12.64 1.28 -9.95
CA PHE A 214 12.53 2.47 -10.76
C PHE A 214 13.27 3.61 -10.07
N PRO A 215 14.03 4.45 -10.78
CA PRO A 215 14.91 5.39 -10.12
C PRO A 215 14.15 6.63 -9.62
N ASP A 216 14.54 7.14 -8.44
CA ASP A 216 13.81 8.23 -7.80
C ASP A 216 13.92 9.57 -8.56
N ASN A 217 14.95 9.75 -9.38
CA ASN A 217 15.05 10.93 -10.24
C ASN A 217 13.88 11.02 -11.23
N LEU A 218 13.43 9.89 -11.80
CA LEU A 218 12.27 9.83 -12.69
C LEU A 218 10.96 10.01 -11.90
N ARG A 219 10.82 9.37 -10.73
CA ARG A 219 9.66 9.58 -9.85
C ARG A 219 9.48 11.05 -9.48
N LYS A 220 10.57 11.71 -9.06
CA LYS A 220 10.57 13.15 -8.74
C LYS A 220 10.21 14.00 -9.95
N ALA A 221 10.75 13.70 -11.13
CA ALA A 221 10.40 14.44 -12.35
C ALA A 221 8.90 14.36 -12.66
N CYS A 222 8.28 13.18 -12.51
CA CYS A 222 6.83 13.02 -12.65
C CYS A 222 6.06 13.81 -11.59
N ILE A 223 6.44 13.72 -10.30
CA ILE A 223 5.80 14.48 -9.22
C ILE A 223 5.86 15.98 -9.52
N ILE A 224 7.03 16.51 -9.87
CA ILE A 224 7.23 17.93 -10.19
C ILE A 224 6.33 18.34 -11.38
N GLY A 225 6.33 17.54 -12.45
CA GLY A 225 5.50 17.81 -13.63
C GLY A 225 4.00 17.84 -13.30
N LEU A 226 3.51 16.85 -12.55
CA LEU A 226 2.11 16.74 -12.16
C LEU A 226 1.67 17.86 -11.20
N VAL A 227 2.52 18.22 -10.23
CA VAL A 227 2.30 19.37 -9.36
C VAL A 227 2.27 20.66 -10.17
N GLY A 228 3.17 20.82 -11.15
CA GLY A 228 3.24 21.99 -12.04
C GLY A 228 2.00 22.21 -12.89
N ILE A 229 1.26 21.15 -13.22
CA ILE A 229 -0.03 21.23 -13.94
C ILE A 229 -1.26 21.15 -13.01
N GLY A 230 -1.07 21.22 -11.69
CA GLY A 230 -2.15 21.44 -10.73
C GLY A 230 -2.58 20.25 -9.88
N TYR A 231 -2.02 19.04 -10.05
CA TYR A 231 -2.52 17.80 -9.41
C TYR A 231 -1.99 17.51 -7.99
N ALA A 232 -1.44 18.49 -7.29
CA ALA A 232 -0.91 18.26 -5.94
C ALA A 232 -1.98 17.76 -4.94
N ASP A 233 -3.25 18.10 -5.16
CA ASP A 233 -4.39 17.67 -4.35
C ASP A 233 -4.87 16.24 -4.65
N ARG A 234 -4.15 15.51 -5.50
CA ARG A 234 -4.42 14.12 -5.87
C ARG A 234 -3.19 13.19 -5.81
N ILE A 235 -2.07 13.67 -5.27
CA ILE A 235 -0.82 12.89 -5.14
C ILE A 235 -0.58 12.51 -3.67
N MET A 236 -0.18 11.26 -3.44
CA MET A 236 0.34 10.76 -2.16
C MET A 236 1.77 10.25 -2.32
N LEU A 237 2.56 10.32 -1.25
CA LEU A 237 3.96 9.87 -1.21
C LEU A 237 4.17 8.85 -0.10
N SER A 238 4.91 7.77 -0.37
CA SER A 238 5.26 6.72 0.59
C SER A 238 6.46 5.91 0.07
N HIS A 239 6.82 4.83 0.76
CA HIS A 239 8.06 4.06 0.50
C HIS A 239 7.81 2.58 0.16
N ASP A 240 6.64 2.04 0.52
CA ASP A 240 6.34 0.60 0.43
C ASP A 240 7.33 -0.22 1.25
N TYR A 241 7.85 0.36 2.33
CA TYR A 241 8.92 -0.21 3.13
C TYR A 241 8.37 -1.18 4.16
N CYS A 242 9.13 -2.24 4.41
CA CYS A 242 8.78 -3.32 5.32
C CYS A 242 9.90 -3.60 6.31
N GLY A 243 10.16 -2.62 7.18
CA GLY A 243 11.11 -2.73 8.29
C GLY A 243 12.47 -3.34 7.92
N ASP A 244 13.14 -3.92 8.91
CA ASP A 244 14.35 -4.69 8.65
C ASP A 244 13.97 -6.00 7.94
N HIS A 245 14.35 -6.16 6.66
CA HIS A 245 14.03 -7.35 5.86
C HIS A 245 14.59 -8.65 6.43
N SER A 246 15.56 -8.60 7.35
CA SER A 246 16.04 -9.81 8.02
C SER A 246 15.08 -10.32 9.11
N VAL A 247 14.13 -9.49 9.53
CA VAL A 247 13.19 -9.78 10.63
C VAL A 247 11.72 -9.66 10.18
N CYS A 248 11.37 -8.59 9.48
CA CYS A 248 10.00 -8.27 9.09
C CYS A 248 9.52 -9.04 7.84
N TRP A 249 10.43 -9.70 7.10
CA TRP A 249 10.08 -10.58 5.99
C TRP A 249 10.16 -12.03 6.44
N LEU A 250 9.00 -12.68 6.55
CA LEU A 250 8.91 -14.06 7.00
C LEU A 250 9.35 -15.03 5.89
N GLY A 251 9.84 -16.20 6.32
CA GLY A 251 10.44 -17.20 5.46
C GLY A 251 11.94 -17.29 5.70
N ARG A 252 12.71 -17.54 4.64
CA ARG A 252 14.18 -17.52 4.72
C ARG A 252 14.70 -16.09 4.62
N PRO A 253 15.78 -15.75 5.33
CA PRO A 253 16.41 -14.45 5.18
C PRO A 253 16.80 -14.22 3.72
N VAL A 254 16.46 -13.03 3.20
CA VAL A 254 16.87 -12.61 1.87
C VAL A 254 18.26 -11.99 1.97
N GLU A 255 19.28 -12.72 1.51
CA GLU A 255 20.63 -12.18 1.41
C GLU A 255 20.77 -11.35 0.13
N LEU A 256 20.90 -10.03 0.30
CA LEU A 256 21.18 -9.13 -0.81
C LEU A 256 22.67 -9.20 -1.18
N PRO A 257 23.01 -9.44 -2.46
CA PRO A 257 24.38 -9.34 -2.94
C PRO A 257 24.98 -7.96 -2.64
N ASP A 258 26.30 -7.87 -2.40
CA ASP A 258 26.96 -6.60 -2.04
C ASP A 258 26.71 -5.48 -3.05
N PHE A 259 26.66 -5.81 -4.35
CA PHE A 259 26.39 -4.84 -5.41
C PHE A 259 24.95 -4.29 -5.36
N ALA A 260 24.01 -5.02 -4.76
CA ALA A 260 22.61 -4.62 -4.65
C ALA A 260 22.36 -3.74 -3.43
N LYS A 261 23.14 -3.87 -2.35
CA LYS A 261 22.97 -3.10 -1.09
C LYS A 261 22.80 -1.58 -1.30
N PRO A 262 23.57 -0.90 -2.18
CA PRO A 262 23.37 0.52 -2.45
C PRO A 262 21.99 0.88 -3.00
N LEU A 263 21.33 -0.05 -3.72
CA LEU A 263 20.01 0.17 -4.31
C LEU A 263 18.88 0.19 -3.26
N PHE A 264 19.17 -0.25 -2.03
CA PHE A 264 18.25 -0.24 -0.89
C PHE A 264 18.64 0.82 0.15
N ALA A 265 19.75 1.54 -0.04
CA ALA A 265 20.30 2.47 0.96
C ALA A 265 19.32 3.58 1.38
N ASN A 266 18.38 3.89 0.50
CA ASN A 266 17.35 4.89 0.69
C ASN A 266 15.97 4.30 1.01
N TRP A 267 15.78 2.98 0.97
CA TRP A 267 14.49 2.39 1.25
C TRP A 267 14.25 2.32 2.76
N SER A 268 13.54 3.31 3.28
CA SER A 268 13.22 3.44 4.71
C SER A 268 12.04 4.39 4.92
N TYR A 269 11.35 4.28 6.06
CA TYR A 269 10.26 5.19 6.42
C TYR A 269 10.65 6.69 6.51
N ALA A 270 11.95 7.00 6.55
CA ALA A 270 12.43 8.37 6.68
C ALA A 270 12.74 9.03 5.32
N HIS A 271 12.78 8.28 4.22
CA HIS A 271 13.38 8.75 2.97
C HIS A 271 12.59 9.88 2.28
N VAL A 272 11.27 9.80 2.26
CA VAL A 272 10.40 10.86 1.75
C VAL A 272 10.69 12.17 2.49
N PHE A 273 10.77 12.13 3.81
CA PHE A 273 11.02 13.31 4.64
C PHE A 273 12.46 13.84 4.51
N LYS A 274 13.43 12.93 4.54
CA LYS A 274 14.86 13.26 4.58
C LYS A 274 15.40 13.73 3.23
N ASN A 275 14.93 13.15 2.13
CA ASN A 275 15.55 13.30 0.81
C ASN A 275 14.56 13.79 -0.26
N ILE A 276 13.35 13.22 -0.34
CA ILE A 276 12.42 13.56 -1.43
C ILE A 276 11.83 14.96 -1.23
N ILE A 277 11.27 15.27 -0.06
CA ILE A 277 10.67 16.57 0.22
C ILE A 277 11.68 17.71 0.01
N PRO A 278 12.92 17.66 0.56
CA PRO A 278 13.93 18.68 0.26
C PRO A 278 14.21 18.86 -1.23
N ALA A 279 14.33 17.76 -1.98
CA ALA A 279 14.57 17.83 -3.43
C ALA A 279 13.38 18.42 -4.22
N LEU A 280 12.14 18.15 -3.80
CA LEU A 280 10.95 18.77 -4.39
C LEU A 280 10.93 20.28 -4.12
N LYS A 281 11.30 20.71 -2.90
CA LYS A 281 11.39 22.14 -2.54
C LYS A 281 12.48 22.86 -3.34
N GLU A 282 13.65 22.24 -3.51
CA GLU A 282 14.73 22.76 -4.36
C GLU A 282 14.27 22.95 -5.82
N ALA A 283 13.39 22.06 -6.31
CA ALA A 283 12.77 22.16 -7.62
C ALA A 283 11.58 23.15 -7.69
N GLY A 284 11.27 23.87 -6.62
CA GLY A 284 10.25 24.93 -6.58
C GLY A 284 8.86 24.49 -6.12
N VAL A 285 8.68 23.26 -5.63
CA VAL A 285 7.42 22.84 -5.01
C VAL A 285 7.24 23.56 -3.66
N SER A 286 6.17 24.33 -3.51
CA SER A 286 5.93 25.12 -2.29
C SER A 286 5.56 24.26 -1.08
N ASP A 287 5.76 24.80 0.13
CA ASP A 287 5.38 24.14 1.37
C ASP A 287 3.89 23.79 1.43
N ASP A 288 3.00 24.64 0.92
CA ASP A 288 1.55 24.36 0.85
C ASP A 288 1.25 23.13 -0.02
N LYS A 289 2.01 22.91 -1.10
CA LYS A 289 1.85 21.75 -1.97
C LYS A 289 2.41 20.48 -1.34
N ILE A 290 3.49 20.59 -0.56
CA ILE A 290 4.00 19.49 0.26
C ILE A 290 2.99 19.12 1.35
N ASP A 291 2.43 20.10 2.08
CA ASP A 291 1.38 19.89 3.09
C ASP A 291 0.13 19.26 2.45
N THR A 292 -0.24 19.70 1.25
CA THR A 292 -1.35 19.10 0.50
C THR A 292 -1.12 17.60 0.28
N MET A 293 0.05 17.20 -0.22
CA MET A 293 0.35 15.79 -0.52
C MET A 293 0.54 14.92 0.74
N MET A 294 1.14 15.47 1.79
CA MET A 294 1.53 14.71 2.99
C MET A 294 0.49 14.75 4.13
N VAL A 295 -0.39 15.73 4.15
CA VAL A 295 -1.34 15.96 5.25
C VAL A 295 -2.77 16.05 4.72
N GLN A 296 -3.05 16.97 3.79
CA GLN A 296 -4.44 17.24 3.38
C GLN A 296 -5.04 16.09 2.57
N ASN A 297 -4.29 15.50 1.64
CA ASN A 297 -4.77 14.39 0.82
C ASN A 297 -5.06 13.13 1.67
N PRO A 298 -4.15 12.65 2.54
CA PRO A 298 -4.48 11.57 3.47
C PRO A 298 -5.64 11.92 4.40
N ARG A 299 -5.72 13.16 4.91
CA ARG A 299 -6.86 13.60 5.74
C ARG A 299 -8.17 13.43 4.98
N ARG A 300 -8.33 14.04 3.80
CA ARG A 300 -9.56 13.93 2.98
C ARG A 300 -9.91 12.48 2.67
N LEU A 301 -8.89 11.68 2.28
CA LEU A 301 -9.07 10.26 1.98
C LEU A 301 -9.68 9.51 3.17
N PHE A 302 -9.21 9.72 4.39
CA PHE A 302 -9.68 8.96 5.56
C PHE A 302 -10.85 9.61 6.30
N SER A 303 -11.04 10.93 6.21
CA SER A 303 -12.14 11.65 6.89
C SER A 303 -13.43 11.72 6.07
N GLY A 304 -13.35 11.67 4.74
CA GLY A 304 -14.51 11.88 3.87
C GLY A 304 -14.93 13.31 3.66
N GLU A 305 -13.98 14.22 3.79
CA GLU A 305 -14.13 15.63 3.43
C GLU A 305 -13.91 15.84 1.93
#